data_AF-A0A535KAA2-F1
#
_entry.id   AF-A0A535KAA2-F1
#
_cell.length_a   1.000
_cell.length_b   1.000
_cell.length_c   1.000
_cell.angle_alpha   90.00
_cell.angle_beta   90.00
_cell.angle_gamma   90.00
#
_symmetry.space_group_name_H-M   'P 1'
#
loop_
_entity.id
_entity.type
_entity.pdbx_description
1 polymer ?
#
loop_
_entity_poly.entity_id
_entity_poly.type
_entity_poly.pdbx_seq_one_letter_code
_entity_poly.pdbx_strand_id
1 'polypeptide(L)' 'MDDVIEKIAGETMRAWPDLAAGTRTGRPKAWGALAAHGVKALRDQLGRPVSDDERRRLWAALWRAAEEPPPS' A
#
# COMPACT_ATOMS: atom_id res chain seq x y z
N MET A 1 1.20 3.79 -15.37
CA MET A 1 0.18 3.34 -14.39
C MET A 1 0.85 2.73 -13.18
N ASP A 2 1.90 1.95 -13.38
CA ASP A 2 2.74 1.44 -12.29
C ASP A 2 3.35 2.59 -11.46
N ASP A 3 3.73 3.73 -12.07
CA ASP A 3 4.21 4.92 -11.34
C ASP A 3 3.20 5.49 -10.33
N VAL A 4 1.90 5.48 -10.68
CA VAL A 4 0.83 5.96 -9.79
C VAL A 4 0.64 5.00 -8.63
N ILE A 5 0.73 3.70 -8.91
CA ILE A 5 0.60 2.64 -7.91
C ILE A 5 1.77 2.68 -6.93
N GLU A 6 3.00 2.83 -7.41
CA GLU A 6 4.20 2.96 -6.59
C GLU A 6 4.16 4.23 -5.73
N LYS A 7 3.75 5.36 -6.33
CA LYS A 7 3.54 6.61 -5.58
C LYS A 7 2.54 6.43 -4.44
N ILE A 8 1.36 5.85 -4.72
CA ILE A 8 0.34 5.62 -3.71
C ILE A 8 0.80 4.63 -2.65
N ALA A 9 1.55 3.59 -3.03
CA ALA A 9 2.13 2.67 -2.06
C ALA A 9 3.07 3.41 -1.08
N GLY A 10 3.99 4.24 -1.60
CA GLY A 10 4.90 5.04 -0.78
C GLY A 10 4.22 6.10 0.07
N GLU A 11 3.14 6.73 -0.42
CA GLU A 11 2.32 7.66 0.36
C GLU A 11 1.54 6.92 1.46
N THR A 12 1.01 5.74 1.17
CA THR A 12 0.29 4.90 2.15
C THR A 12 1.21 4.46 3.28
N MET A 13 2.45 4.05 2.98
CA MET A 13 3.45 3.71 4.01
C MET A 13 3.75 4.89 4.94
N ARG A 14 3.92 6.08 4.36
CA ARG A 14 4.21 7.31 5.13
C ARG A 14 3.03 7.78 5.96
N ALA A 15 1.81 7.61 5.46
CA ALA A 15 0.60 7.96 6.19
C ALA A 15 0.28 6.98 7.33
N TRP A 16 0.71 5.73 7.23
CA TRP A 16 0.39 4.67 8.19
C TRP A 16 1.63 3.87 8.65
N PRO A 17 2.62 4.52 9.29
CA PRO A 17 3.87 3.88 9.67
C PRO A 17 3.68 2.69 10.63
N ASP A 18 2.71 2.74 11.53
CA ASP A 18 2.38 1.63 12.43
C ASP A 18 1.85 0.39 11.70
N LEU A 19 1.08 0.60 10.62
CA LEU A 19 0.56 -0.50 9.80
C LEU A 19 1.68 -1.06 8.90
N ALA A 20 2.57 -0.21 8.40
CA ALA A 20 3.76 -0.64 7.67
C ALA A 20 4.68 -1.50 8.57
N ALA A 21 5.02 -1.02 9.76
CA ALA A 21 5.80 -1.77 10.74
C ALA A 21 5.11 -3.06 11.19
N GLY A 22 3.78 -3.00 11.40
CA GLY A 22 2.98 -4.18 11.71
C GLY A 22 2.97 -5.20 10.57
N THR A 23 2.93 -4.75 9.31
CA THR A 23 3.01 -5.64 8.15
C THR A 23 4.36 -6.35 8.11
N ARG A 24 5.46 -5.61 8.31
CA ARG A 24 6.82 -6.15 8.36
C ARG A 24 7.02 -7.17 9.48
N THR A 25 6.43 -6.92 10.65
CA THR A 25 6.57 -7.79 11.83
C THR A 25 5.54 -8.92 11.90
N GLY A 26 4.69 -9.07 10.88
CA GLY A 26 3.65 -10.11 10.84
C GLY A 26 2.50 -9.89 11.83
N ARG A 27 2.27 -8.64 12.28
CA ARG A 27 1.16 -8.28 13.17
C ARG A 27 -0.18 -8.60 12.50
N PRO A 28 -1.06 -9.39 13.14
CA PRO A 28 -2.38 -9.68 12.62
C PRO A 28 -3.15 -8.40 12.26
N LYS A 29 -3.89 -8.43 11.15
CA LYS A 29 -4.70 -7.31 10.62
C LYS A 29 -3.93 -6.09 10.12
N ALA A 30 -2.62 -5.96 10.36
CA ALA A 30 -1.84 -4.81 9.90
C ALA A 30 -1.81 -4.73 8.37
N TRP A 31 -1.48 -5.84 7.70
CA TRP A 31 -1.48 -5.94 6.25
C TRP A 31 -2.86 -5.63 5.64
N GLY A 32 -3.92 -6.25 6.16
CA GLY A 32 -5.27 -6.06 5.65
C GLY A 32 -5.74 -4.61 5.74
N ALA A 33 -5.43 -3.92 6.86
CA ALA A 33 -5.73 -2.51 7.02
C ALA A 33 -4.90 -1.64 6.05
N LEU A 34 -3.59 -1.90 5.93
CA LEU A 34 -2.71 -1.16 5.04
C LEU A 34 -3.13 -1.28 3.57
N ALA A 35 -3.42 -2.50 3.13
CA ALA A 35 -3.91 -2.80 1.80
C ALA A 35 -5.26 -2.09 1.51
N ALA A 36 -6.17 -2.05 2.49
CA ALA A 36 -7.44 -1.34 2.34
C ALA A 36 -7.23 0.18 2.19
N HIS A 37 -6.31 0.78 2.96
CA HIS A 37 -5.97 2.20 2.83
C HIS A 37 -5.38 2.51 1.44
N GLY A 38 -4.46 1.69 0.96
CA GLY A 38 -3.90 1.87 -0.39
C GLY A 38 -4.98 1.77 -1.47
N VAL A 39 -5.84 0.76 -1.42
CA VAL A 39 -6.92 0.59 -2.42
C VAL A 39 -7.89 1.76 -2.40
N LYS A 40 -8.22 2.28 -1.22
CA LYS A 40 -9.04 3.49 -1.08
C LYS A 40 -8.36 4.68 -1.75
N ALA A 41 -7.08 4.93 -1.46
CA ALA A 41 -6.33 6.03 -2.05
C ALA A 41 -6.25 5.92 -3.58
N LEU A 42 -6.01 4.71 -4.11
CA LEU A 42 -5.97 4.48 -5.55
C LEU A 42 -7.34 4.71 -6.21
N ARG A 43 -8.42 4.26 -5.57
CA ARG A 43 -9.80 4.52 -6.03
C ARG A 43 -10.09 6.02 -6.08
N ASP A 44 -9.73 6.73 -5.01
CA ASP A 44 -9.98 8.17 -4.90
C ASP A 44 -9.14 8.95 -5.95
N GLN A 45 -7.92 8.51 -6.24
CA GLN A 45 -7.07 9.07 -7.31
C GLN A 45 -7.61 8.80 -8.72
N LEU A 46 -8.18 7.62 -8.97
CA LEU A 46 -8.70 7.24 -10.28
C LEU A 46 -10.11 7.80 -10.56
N GLY A 47 -10.85 8.19 -9.52
CA GLY A 47 -12.25 8.60 -9.63
C GLY A 47 -13.19 7.47 -10.10
N ARG A 48 -12.73 6.21 -10.07
CA ARG A 48 -13.48 5.02 -10.51
C ARG A 48 -13.12 3.78 -9.69
N PRO A 49 -13.90 2.70 -9.75
CA PRO A 49 -13.54 1.42 -9.12
C PRO A 49 -12.18 0.91 -9.62
N VAL A 50 -11.40 0.33 -8.69
CA VAL A 50 -10.10 -0.29 -8.94
C VAL A 50 -10.32 -1.72 -9.44
N SER A 51 -9.68 -2.07 -10.56
CA SER A 51 -9.72 -3.44 -11.11
C SER A 51 -8.95 -4.43 -10.24
N ASP A 52 -9.17 -5.73 -10.46
CA ASP A 52 -8.45 -6.74 -9.68
C ASP A 52 -6.94 -6.75 -10.00
N ASP A 53 -6.56 -6.53 -11.27
CA ASP A 53 -5.16 -6.38 -11.68
C ASP A 53 -4.49 -5.17 -11.02
N GLU A 54 -5.15 -4.01 -11.00
CA GLU A 54 -4.64 -2.80 -10.33
C GLU A 54 -4.46 -3.03 -8.82
N ARG A 55 -5.42 -3.73 -8.20
CA ARG A 55 -5.37 -4.10 -6.79
C ARG A 55 -4.17 -5.01 -6.50
N ARG A 56 -3.96 -6.05 -7.32
CA ARG A 56 -2.82 -6.97 -7.15
C ARG A 56 -1.48 -6.27 -7.32
N ARG A 57 -1.36 -5.38 -8.31
CA ARG A 57 -0.14 -4.55 -8.50
C ARG A 57 0.12 -3.64 -7.32
N LEU A 58 -0.93 -3.01 -6.78
CA LEU A 58 -0.82 -2.19 -5.58
C LEU A 58 -0.39 -2.98 -4.36
N TRP A 59 -0.95 -4.18 -4.16
CA TRP A 59 -0.52 -5.05 -3.08
C TRP A 59 0.95 -5.46 -3.23
N ALA A 60 1.41 -5.80 -4.44
CA ALA A 60 2.81 -6.10 -4.67
C ALA A 60 3.72 -4.89 -4.36
N ALA A 61 3.31 -3.68 -4.76
CA ALA A 61 4.05 -2.44 -4.47
C ALA A 61 4.10 -2.13 -2.97
N LEU A 62 2.97 -2.26 -2.26
CA LEU A 62 2.92 -2.11 -0.80
C LEU A 62 3.80 -3.17 -0.11
N TRP A 63 3.77 -4.41 -0.56
CA TRP A 63 4.59 -5.46 0.05
C TRP A 63 6.09 -5.14 -0.08
N ARG A 64 6.55 -4.79 -1.29
CA ARG A 64 7.93 -4.38 -1.55
C ARG A 64 8.34 -3.17 -0.69
N ALA A 65 7.51 -2.13 -0.64
CA ALA A 65 7.78 -0.95 0.16
C ALA A 65 7.79 -1.23 1.68
N ALA A 66 7.07 -2.26 2.15
CA ALA A 66 7.13 -2.69 3.55
C ALA A 66 8.42 -3.45 3.87
N GLU A 67 8.97 -4.19 2.91
CA GLU A 67 10.25 -4.91 3.05
C GLU A 67 11.46 -3.97 3.02
N GLU A 68 11.38 -2.84 2.32
CA GLU A 68 12.44 -1.84 2.31
C GLU A 68 12.62 -1.21 3.71
N PRO A 69 13.85 -1.16 4.26
CA PRO A 69 14.10 -0.45 5.49
C PRO A 69 13.76 1.04 5.30
N PRO A 70 13.16 1.71 6.32
CA PRO A 70 12.95 3.15 6.22
C PRO A 70 14.30 3.83 5.97
N PRO A 71 14.36 4.87 5.13
CA PRO A 71 15.60 5.61 4.94
C PRO A 71 16.10 6.10 6.30
N SER A 72 17.37 5.77 6.60
CA SER A 72 18.09 6.12 7.83
C SER A 72 18.16 7.62 8.07
#